data_AF-A0A7Y2CSI8-F1
#
_entry.id   AF-A0A7Y2CSI8-F1
#
_cell.length_a   1.000
_cell.length_b   1.000
_cell.length_c   1.000
_cell.angle_alpha   90.00
_cell.angle_beta   90.00
_cell.angle_gamma   90.00
#
_symmetry.space_group_name_H-M   'P 1'
#
loop_
_entity.id
_entity.type
_entity.pdbx_description
1 polymer ?
#
loop_
_entity_poly.entity_id
_entity_poly.type
_entity_poly.pdbx_seq_one_letter_code
_entity_poly.pdbx_strand_id
1 'polypeptide(L)'
;MSNDVIDECLSKVKAAGKPKSPQHWVMKFAQTKDLKERVATRLCDLGILRSDRKKILWIFERHIFPEINHVAEAEIVARLEEAVFTDIPDVSTRTILLTSLADGAGLLSLVFDKNDLKGRKARIKMMVEGEVVGRATTQAVQAVQAALAVGSLATLVVTTSGTSFGH
;
A
#
# COMPACT_ATOMS: atom_id res chain seq x y z
N MET A 1 17.47 14.32 -7.72
CA MET A 1 17.52 14.03 -6.26
C MET A 1 17.39 12.54 -6.08
N SER A 2 18.36 11.92 -5.41
CA SER A 2 18.34 10.49 -5.07
C SER A 2 17.17 10.18 -4.15
N ASN A 3 16.53 9.03 -4.31
CA ASN A 3 15.48 8.58 -3.42
C ASN A 3 16.13 7.63 -2.41
N ASP A 4 16.34 8.12 -1.19
CA ASP A 4 17.07 7.43 -0.12
C ASP A 4 16.48 6.05 0.22
N VAL A 5 15.15 5.92 0.20
CA VAL A 5 14.46 4.65 0.43
C VAL A 5 14.74 3.68 -0.73
N ILE A 6 14.64 4.14 -1.97
CA ILE A 6 14.90 3.31 -3.16
C ILE A 6 16.38 2.91 -3.20
N ASP A 7 17.29 3.83 -2.91
CA ASP A 7 18.73 3.57 -2.90
C ASP A 7 19.11 2.57 -1.82
N GLU A 8 18.53 2.68 -0.62
CA GLU A 8 18.69 1.68 0.43
C GLU A 8 18.18 0.31 -0.03
N CYS A 9 16.97 0.24 -0.59
CA CYS A 9 16.41 -1.00 -1.12
C CYS A 9 17.30 -1.60 -2.22
N LEU A 10 17.80 -0.78 -3.14
CA LEU A 10 18.68 -1.20 -4.23
C LEU A 10 20.03 -1.70 -3.69
N SER A 11 20.58 -1.04 -2.68
CA SER A 11 21.81 -1.48 -2.00
C SER A 11 21.63 -2.87 -1.38
N LYS A 12 20.48 -3.14 -0.75
CA LYS A 12 20.15 -4.45 -0.17
C LYS A 12 20.08 -5.53 -1.25
N VAL A 13 19.49 -5.21 -2.40
CA VAL A 13 19.44 -6.12 -3.56
C VAL A 13 20.84 -6.41 -4.08
N LYS A 14 21.66 -5.38 -4.28
CA LYS A 14 23.04 -5.52 -4.77
C LYS A 14 23.93 -6.31 -3.81
N ALA A 15 23.73 -6.16 -2.51
CA ALA A 15 24.49 -6.89 -1.48
C ALA A 15 24.06 -8.36 -1.35
N ALA A 16 22.98 -8.80 -2.00
CA ALA A 16 22.54 -10.19 -1.93
C ALA A 16 23.50 -11.11 -2.69
N GLY A 17 24.16 -12.01 -1.98
CA GLY A 17 25.06 -12.99 -2.60
C GLY A 17 24.39 -14.03 -3.52
N LYS A 18 23.04 -14.09 -3.55
CA LYS A 18 22.26 -14.95 -4.45
C LYS A 18 20.95 -14.25 -4.84
N PRO A 19 20.42 -14.50 -6.06
CA PRO A 19 19.09 -14.03 -6.44
C PRO A 19 18.02 -14.48 -5.43
N LYS A 20 17.09 -13.58 -5.14
CA LYS A 20 15.95 -13.82 -4.24
C LYS A 20 14.65 -13.52 -4.98
N SER A 21 13.57 -14.15 -4.55
CA SER A 21 12.25 -13.93 -5.14
C SER A 21 11.74 -12.51 -4.87
N PRO A 22 10.85 -11.96 -5.73
CA PRO A 22 10.21 -10.67 -5.48
C PRO A 22 9.50 -10.61 -4.11
N GLN A 23 8.85 -11.70 -3.69
CA GLN A 23 8.16 -11.80 -2.41
C GLN A 23 9.13 -11.61 -1.24
N HIS A 24 10.33 -12.21 -1.31
CA HIS A 24 11.36 -12.01 -0.29
C HIS A 24 11.74 -10.54 -0.15
N TRP A 25 11.94 -9.85 -1.27
CA TRP A 25 12.30 -8.44 -1.27
C TRP A 25 11.20 -7.55 -0.72
N VAL A 26 9.95 -7.78 -1.10
CA VAL A 26 8.83 -7.00 -0.57
C VAL A 26 8.67 -7.19 0.93
N MET A 27 8.76 -8.42 1.44
CA MET A 27 8.76 -8.68 2.89
C MET A 27 9.93 -7.99 3.59
N LYS A 28 11.12 -8.02 2.98
CA LYS A 28 12.31 -7.38 3.55
C LYS A 28 12.21 -5.84 3.55
N PHE A 29 11.65 -5.25 2.50
CA PHE A 29 11.47 -3.80 2.41
C PHE A 29 10.35 -3.29 3.30
N ALA A 30 9.31 -4.10 3.56
CA ALA A 30 8.28 -3.78 4.54
C ALA A 30 8.83 -3.57 5.96
N GLN A 31 9.99 -4.14 6.27
CA GLN A 31 10.69 -3.97 7.55
C GLN A 31 11.62 -2.73 7.58
N THR A 32 11.59 -1.89 6.54
CA THR A 32 12.41 -0.67 6.50
C THR A 32 11.95 0.29 7.58
N LYS A 33 12.91 0.74 8.41
CA LYS A 33 12.65 1.63 9.54
C LYS A 33 12.06 2.95 9.04
N ASP A 34 11.02 3.41 9.73
CA ASP A 34 10.35 4.70 9.51
C ASP A 34 9.91 4.94 8.06
N LEU A 35 9.63 3.87 7.30
CA LEU A 35 9.31 3.94 5.87
C LEU A 35 8.22 4.96 5.55
N LYS A 36 7.12 4.94 6.33
CA LYS A 36 6.00 5.87 6.14
C LYS A 36 6.42 7.33 6.35
N GLU A 37 7.21 7.60 7.38
CA GLU A 37 7.68 8.95 7.71
C GLU A 37 8.69 9.45 6.67
N ARG A 38 9.58 8.59 6.17
CA ARG A 38 10.52 8.93 5.09
C ARG A 38 9.80 9.25 3.79
N VAL A 39 8.80 8.45 3.42
CA VAL A 39 7.95 8.73 2.25
C VAL A 39 7.17 10.04 2.43
N ALA A 40 6.58 10.27 3.61
CA ALA A 40 5.85 11.51 3.88
C ALA A 40 6.75 12.75 3.88
N THR A 41 7.96 12.64 4.41
CA THR A 41 8.98 13.70 4.37
C THR A 41 9.33 14.03 2.92
N ARG A 42 9.50 13.00 2.08
CA ARG A 42 9.76 13.23 0.65
C ARG A 42 8.60 13.93 -0.05
N LEU A 43 7.36 13.60 0.30
CA LEU A 43 6.19 14.31 -0.22
C LEU A 43 6.13 15.77 0.30
N CYS A 44 6.71 16.06 1.46
CA CYS A 44 6.90 17.44 1.91
C CYS A 44 7.95 18.18 1.07
N ASP A 45 9.08 17.56 0.74
CA ASP A 45 10.10 18.15 -0.14
C ASP A 45 9.53 18.47 -1.54
N LEU A 46 8.57 17.67 -1.99
CA LEU A 46 7.87 17.86 -3.27
C LEU A 46 6.74 18.89 -3.20
N GLY A 47 6.48 19.47 -2.03
CA GLY A 47 5.39 20.44 -1.82
C GLY A 47 3.99 19.85 -1.93
N ILE A 48 3.84 18.52 -1.74
CA ILE A 48 2.55 17.82 -1.77
C ILE A 48 1.94 17.79 -0.37
N LEU A 49 2.76 17.48 0.63
CA LEU A 49 2.39 17.50 2.04
C LEU A 49 3.13 18.62 2.79
N ARG A 50 2.71 18.91 4.02
CA ARG A 50 3.52 19.66 4.99
C ARG A 50 3.76 18.81 6.24
N SER A 51 4.88 19.03 6.93
CA SER A 51 5.14 18.46 8.25
C SER A 51 4.55 19.39 9.32
N ASP A 52 3.74 18.85 10.23
CA ASP A 52 3.06 19.61 11.27
C ASP A 52 2.99 18.81 12.59
N ARG A 53 2.87 19.51 13.72
CA ARG A 53 2.76 18.90 15.06
C ARG A 53 1.43 19.29 15.69
N LYS A 54 0.57 18.29 15.91
CA LYS A 54 -0.72 18.48 16.55
C LYS A 54 -0.67 18.08 18.02
N LYS A 55 -1.05 18.98 18.92
CA LYS A 55 -1.25 18.66 20.34
C LYS A 55 -2.59 17.94 20.56
N ILE A 56 -2.55 16.81 21.25
CA ILE A 56 -3.70 16.05 21.72
C ILE A 56 -3.71 16.16 23.24
N LEU A 57 -4.83 16.62 23.81
CA LEU A 57 -5.01 16.83 25.26
C LEU A 57 -3.89 17.68 25.91
N TRP A 58 -3.35 18.68 25.18
CA TRP A 58 -2.26 19.59 25.58
C TRP A 58 -0.89 18.96 25.91
N ILE A 59 -0.82 17.66 26.19
CA ILE A 59 0.37 16.96 26.70
C ILE A 59 1.03 16.08 25.62
N PHE A 60 0.28 15.61 24.63
CA PHE A 60 0.80 14.70 23.61
C PHE A 60 0.97 15.42 22.28
N GLU A 61 2.19 15.46 21.75
CA GLU A 61 2.46 15.94 20.40
C GLU A 61 2.42 14.76 19.42
N ARG A 62 1.61 14.89 18.37
CA ARG A 62 1.55 13.94 17.26
C ARG A 62 2.07 14.59 16.00
N HIS A 63 3.08 13.96 15.39
CA HIS A 63 3.54 14.33 14.05
C HIS A 63 2.46 13.94 13.02
N ILE A 64 2.04 14.91 12.20
CA ILE A 64 1.05 14.71 11.14
C ILE A 64 1.58 15.30 9.84
N PHE A 65 1.08 14.77 8.72
CA PHE A 65 1.45 15.22 7.38
C PHE A 65 0.22 15.65 6.58
N PRO A 66 -0.35 16.84 6.84
CA PRO A 66 -1.49 17.33 6.08
C PRO A 66 -1.12 17.55 4.61
N GLU A 67 -2.05 17.25 3.73
CA GLU A 67 -1.94 17.59 2.32
C GLU A 67 -2.06 19.09 2.09
N ILE A 68 -1.26 19.62 1.17
CA ILE A 68 -1.27 21.02 0.76
C ILE A 68 -1.42 21.21 -0.76
N ASN A 69 -1.14 20.17 -1.56
CA ASN A 69 -1.31 20.21 -3.02
C ASN A 69 -1.88 18.88 -3.53
N HIS A 70 -3.15 18.93 -3.95
CA HIS A 70 -3.94 17.79 -4.41
C HIS A 70 -3.79 17.47 -5.90
N VAL A 71 -3.07 18.29 -6.66
CA VAL A 71 -2.97 18.14 -8.13
C VAL A 71 -2.39 16.78 -8.51
N ALA A 72 -1.32 16.37 -7.82
CA ALA A 72 -0.67 15.09 -8.09
C ALA A 72 -1.58 13.88 -7.81
N GLU A 73 -2.38 13.94 -6.73
CA GLU A 73 -3.36 12.91 -6.42
C GLU A 73 -4.47 12.89 -7.47
N ALA A 74 -5.06 14.04 -7.79
CA ALA A 74 -6.13 14.16 -8.78
C ALA A 74 -5.72 13.62 -10.16
N GLU A 75 -4.49 13.90 -10.62
CA GLU A 75 -3.96 13.37 -11.88
C GLU A 75 -3.74 11.85 -11.85
N ILE A 76 -3.38 11.28 -10.69
CA ILE A 76 -3.29 9.82 -10.53
C ILE A 76 -4.68 9.21 -10.58
N VAL A 77 -5.63 9.77 -9.83
CA VAL A 77 -7.01 9.30 -9.76
C VAL A 77 -7.66 9.34 -11.14
N ALA A 78 -7.55 10.45 -11.87
CA ALA A 78 -8.12 10.57 -13.22
C ALA A 78 -7.55 9.54 -14.19
N ARG A 79 -6.24 9.25 -14.15
CA ARG A 79 -5.63 8.20 -14.99
C ARG A 79 -6.08 6.79 -14.61
N LEU A 80 -6.27 6.53 -13.31
CA LEU A 80 -6.82 5.26 -12.85
C LEU A 80 -8.28 5.11 -13.27
N GLU A 81 -9.06 6.18 -13.16
CA GLU A 81 -10.47 6.23 -13.57
C GLU A 81 -10.61 5.93 -15.06
N GLU A 82 -9.84 6.63 -15.90
CA GLU A 82 -9.83 6.40 -17.35
C GLU A 82 -9.46 4.94 -17.66
N ALA A 83 -8.36 4.43 -17.09
CA ALA A 83 -7.93 3.05 -17.34
C ALA A 83 -8.95 1.99 -16.88
N VAL A 84 -9.61 2.22 -15.75
CA VAL A 84 -10.55 1.27 -15.15
C VAL A 84 -11.91 1.34 -15.84
N PHE A 85 -12.46 2.52 -16.05
CA PHE A 85 -13.85 2.71 -16.48
C PHE A 85 -14.04 2.92 -17.99
N THR A 86 -12.95 3.11 -18.74
CA THR A 86 -13.02 3.15 -20.20
C THR A 86 -12.38 1.90 -20.83
N ASP A 87 -12.81 1.59 -22.05
CA ASP A 87 -12.30 0.46 -22.84
C ASP A 87 -11.17 0.89 -23.78
N ILE A 88 -10.34 1.85 -23.36
CA ILE A 88 -9.18 2.27 -24.14
C ILE A 88 -8.19 1.10 -24.34
N PRO A 89 -7.76 0.84 -25.58
CA PRO A 89 -6.90 -0.30 -25.88
C PRO A 89 -5.45 -0.10 -25.39
N ASP A 90 -4.96 1.14 -25.39
CA ASP A 90 -3.57 1.48 -25.05
C ASP A 90 -3.50 2.20 -23.71
N VAL A 91 -3.33 1.43 -22.64
CA VAL A 91 -3.09 1.95 -21.29
C VAL A 91 -1.60 1.91 -21.02
N SER A 92 -1.02 3.04 -20.60
CA SER A 92 0.42 3.11 -20.32
C SER A 92 0.83 2.06 -19.27
N THR A 93 2.02 1.46 -19.44
CA THR A 93 2.58 0.48 -18.48
C THR A 93 2.62 1.04 -17.06
N ARG A 94 2.94 2.33 -16.91
CA ARG A 94 2.97 2.99 -15.58
C ARG A 94 1.58 3.02 -14.94
N THR A 95 0.53 3.29 -15.71
CA THR A 95 -0.85 3.26 -15.21
C THR A 95 -1.27 1.83 -14.86
N ILE A 96 -0.94 0.83 -15.69
CA ILE A 96 -1.22 -0.59 -15.39
C ILE A 96 -0.57 -1.01 -14.06
N LEU A 97 0.69 -0.63 -13.82
CA LEU A 97 1.39 -0.92 -12.57
C LEU A 97 0.75 -0.23 -11.36
N LEU A 98 0.34 1.03 -11.52
CA LEU A 98 -0.39 1.75 -10.47
C LEU A 98 -1.73 1.10 -10.18
N THR A 99 -2.48 0.67 -11.20
CA THR A 99 -3.74 -0.08 -11.02
C THR A 99 -3.50 -1.38 -10.27
N SER A 100 -2.49 -2.18 -10.66
CA SER A 100 -2.13 -3.43 -9.98
C SER A 100 -1.76 -3.23 -8.51
N LEU A 101 -0.99 -2.18 -8.21
CA LEU A 101 -0.64 -1.83 -6.84
C LEU A 101 -1.86 -1.36 -6.04
N ALA A 102 -2.68 -0.49 -6.61
CA ALA A 102 -3.87 0.06 -5.95
C ALA A 102 -4.95 -1.01 -5.71
N ASP A 103 -5.17 -1.91 -6.66
CA ASP A 103 -6.08 -3.05 -6.53
C ASP A 103 -5.57 -4.01 -5.45
N GLY A 104 -4.30 -4.43 -5.55
CA GLY A 104 -3.68 -5.31 -4.57
C GLY A 104 -3.72 -4.74 -3.16
N ALA A 105 -3.50 -3.43 -2.99
CA ALA A 105 -3.52 -2.76 -1.70
C ALA A 105 -4.94 -2.39 -1.22
N GLY A 106 -5.99 -2.65 -2.00
CA GLY A 106 -7.38 -2.30 -1.68
C GLY A 106 -7.71 -0.81 -1.80
N LEU A 107 -6.80 0.00 -2.34
CA LEU A 107 -6.93 1.46 -2.45
C LEU A 107 -7.97 1.90 -3.46
N LEU A 108 -8.21 1.10 -4.52
CA LEU A 108 -9.26 1.44 -5.51
C LEU A 108 -10.63 1.64 -4.84
N SER A 109 -10.94 0.83 -3.81
CA SER A 109 -12.21 0.91 -3.08
C SER A 109 -12.33 2.10 -2.13
N LEU A 110 -11.25 2.85 -1.93
CA LEU A 110 -11.25 4.11 -1.18
C LEU A 110 -11.52 5.32 -2.08
N VAL A 111 -11.22 5.19 -3.38
CA VAL A 111 -11.29 6.28 -4.36
C VAL A 111 -12.52 6.18 -5.26
N PHE A 112 -12.95 4.96 -5.58
CA PHE A 112 -14.08 4.68 -6.47
C PHE A 112 -15.20 3.91 -5.77
N ASP A 113 -16.44 4.06 -6.28
CA ASP A 113 -17.58 3.33 -5.75
C ASP A 113 -17.41 1.81 -5.93
N LYS A 114 -17.81 1.06 -4.89
CA LYS A 114 -17.62 -0.39 -4.86
C LYS A 114 -18.49 -1.12 -5.90
N ASN A 115 -19.67 -0.59 -6.24
CA ASN A 115 -20.54 -1.21 -7.24
C ASN A 115 -20.01 -0.96 -8.65
N ASP A 116 -19.49 0.23 -8.92
CA ASP A 116 -18.84 0.53 -10.20
C ASP A 116 -17.62 -0.36 -10.43
N LEU A 117 -16.79 -0.53 -9.38
CA LEU A 117 -15.65 -1.45 -9.42
C LEU A 117 -16.04 -2.91 -9.66
N LYS A 118 -17.16 -3.38 -9.10
CA LYS A 118 -17.67 -4.73 -9.38
C LYS A 118 -17.95 -4.92 -10.88
N GLY A 119 -18.54 -3.91 -11.51
CA GLY A 119 -18.81 -3.90 -12.96
C GLY A 119 -17.54 -3.96 -13.82
N ARG A 120 -16.39 -3.49 -13.30
CA ARG A 120 -15.11 -3.44 -14.01
C ARG A 120 -14.08 -4.48 -13.57
N LYS A 121 -14.47 -5.46 -12.73
CA LYS A 121 -13.57 -6.50 -12.21
C LYS A 121 -12.80 -7.26 -13.30
N ALA A 122 -13.48 -7.61 -14.40
CA ALA A 122 -12.84 -8.31 -15.53
C ALA A 122 -11.78 -7.46 -16.22
N ARG A 123 -12.05 -6.16 -16.42
CA ARG A 123 -11.12 -5.19 -17.00
C ARG A 123 -9.89 -4.99 -16.11
N ILE A 124 -10.09 -4.80 -14.80
CA ILE A 124 -9.00 -4.68 -13.82
C ILE A 124 -8.12 -5.94 -13.87
N LYS A 125 -8.74 -7.12 -13.83
CA LYS A 125 -8.03 -8.40 -13.92
C LYS A 125 -7.22 -8.52 -15.22
N MET A 126 -7.78 -8.15 -16.36
CA MET A 126 -7.09 -8.18 -17.65
C MET A 126 -5.86 -7.25 -17.67
N MET A 127 -5.96 -6.04 -17.09
CA MET A 127 -4.81 -5.14 -16.99
C MET A 127 -3.72 -5.71 -16.07
N VAL A 128 -4.12 -6.22 -14.91
CA VAL A 128 -3.18 -6.78 -13.91
C VAL A 128 -2.50 -8.05 -14.42
N GLU A 129 -3.24 -8.94 -15.07
CA GLU A 129 -2.75 -10.24 -15.52
C GLU A 129 -2.14 -10.21 -16.91
N GLY A 130 -2.45 -9.22 -17.75
CA GLY A 130 -1.90 -9.08 -19.11
C GLY A 130 -0.43 -8.66 -19.14
N GLU A 131 0.06 -8.02 -18.08
CA GLU A 131 1.41 -7.45 -18.02
C GLU A 131 2.31 -8.23 -17.04
N VAL A 132 3.54 -8.53 -17.45
CA VAL A 132 4.47 -9.43 -16.72
C VAL A 132 4.86 -8.82 -15.37
N VAL A 133 5.06 -7.51 -15.31
CA VAL A 133 5.42 -6.75 -14.10
C VAL A 133 4.20 -6.52 -13.19
N GLY A 134 3.00 -6.36 -13.75
CA GLY A 134 1.72 -6.29 -13.03
C GLY A 134 1.45 -7.57 -12.26
N ARG A 135 1.65 -8.74 -12.88
CA ARG A 135 1.55 -10.05 -12.19
C ARG A 135 2.54 -10.16 -11.03
N ALA A 136 3.79 -9.77 -11.24
CA ALA A 136 4.81 -9.80 -10.18
C ALA A 136 4.46 -8.87 -9.00
N THR A 137 3.92 -7.69 -9.30
CA THR A 137 3.48 -6.69 -8.30
C THR A 137 2.29 -7.18 -7.50
N THR A 138 1.25 -7.69 -8.16
CA THR A 138 0.07 -8.27 -7.49
C THR A 138 0.45 -9.48 -6.63
N GLN A 139 1.32 -10.37 -7.12
CA GLN A 139 1.81 -11.51 -6.34
C GLN A 139 2.59 -11.06 -5.11
N ALA A 140 3.39 -10.00 -5.22
CA ALA A 140 4.08 -9.40 -4.08
C ALA A 140 3.11 -8.85 -3.04
N VAL A 141 2.08 -8.10 -3.45
CA VAL A 141 1.08 -7.53 -2.54
C VAL A 141 0.22 -8.61 -1.89
N GLN A 142 -0.22 -9.61 -2.66
CA GLN A 142 -0.97 -10.76 -2.14
C GLN A 142 -0.13 -11.60 -1.17
N ALA A 143 1.17 -11.76 -1.42
CA ALA A 143 2.07 -12.44 -0.48
C ALA A 143 2.20 -11.70 0.85
N VAL A 144 2.24 -10.36 0.83
CA VAL A 144 2.22 -9.55 2.06
C VAL A 144 0.89 -9.71 2.80
N GLN A 145 -0.25 -9.64 2.10
CA GLN A 145 -1.57 -9.83 2.71
C GLN A 145 -1.74 -11.22 3.31
N ALA A 146 -1.27 -12.26 2.62
CA ALA A 146 -1.30 -13.63 3.11
C ALA A 146 -0.43 -13.81 4.36
N ALA A 147 0.76 -13.21 4.41
CA ALA A 147 1.63 -13.24 5.58
C ALA A 147 1.01 -12.56 6.80
N LEU A 148 0.23 -11.48 6.60
CA LEU A 148 -0.50 -10.80 7.67
C LEU A 148 -1.71 -11.59 8.18
N ALA A 149 -2.41 -12.31 7.30
CA ALA A 149 -3.57 -13.14 7.67
C ALA A 149 -3.23 -14.33 8.57
N VAL A 150 -1.99 -14.84 8.51
CA VAL A 150 -1.52 -15.94 9.37
C VAL A 150 -1.20 -15.45 10.80
N GLY A 151 -1.05 -14.14 11.01
CA GLY A 151 -0.74 -13.55 12.32
C GLY A 151 -1.92 -13.29 13.26
N SER A 152 -3.17 -13.47 12.81
CA SER A 152 -4.38 -13.13 13.59
C SER A 152 -5.00 -14.28 14.40
N LEU A 153 -4.33 -15.42 14.55
CA LEU A 153 -4.71 -16.46 15.52
C LEU A 153 -4.20 -16.10 16.92
N ALA A 154 -4.61 -14.96 17.47
CA ALA A 154 -4.44 -14.67 18.89
C ALA A 154 -5.68 -15.17 19.64
N THR A 155 -5.47 -16.29 20.34
CA THR A 155 -6.39 -17.09 21.12
C THR A 155 -7.24 -16.26 22.11
N LEU A 156 -8.56 -16.30 21.99
CA LEU A 156 -9.46 -15.88 23.07
C LEU A 156 -9.65 -17.07 24.03
N VAL A 157 -8.74 -17.26 24.99
CA VAL A 157 -9.00 -18.13 26.14
C VAL A 157 -9.84 -17.32 27.14
N VAL A 158 -11.16 -17.48 27.11
CA VAL A 158 -12.03 -17.02 28.19
C VAL A 158 -11.94 -18.06 29.30
N THR A 159 -11.15 -17.80 30.34
CA THR A 159 -11.24 -18.57 31.59
C THR A 159 -12.45 -18.07 32.37
N THR A 160 -13.56 -18.81 32.35
CA THR A 160 -14.65 -18.60 33.31
C THR A 160 -14.22 -19.18 34.65
N SER A 161 -13.75 -18.35 35.57
CA SER A 161 -13.60 -18.73 36.97
C SER A 161 -14.99 -18.96 37.57
N GLY A 162 -15.30 -20.22 37.88
CA GLY A 162 -16.51 -20.59 38.59
C GLY A 162 -16.46 -20.09 40.04
N THR A 163 -17.47 -19.32 40.44
CA THR A 163 -17.75 -19.06 41.85
C THR A 163 -18.93 -19.91 42.29
N SER A 164 -18.59 -20.97 43.01
CA SER A 164 -19.51 -21.74 43.86
C SER A 164 -20.01 -20.84 45.00
N PHE A 165 -21.31 -20.80 45.22
CA PHE A 165 -21.88 -20.39 46.49
C PHE A 165 -22.78 -21.52 47.00
N GLY A 166 -22.29 -22.22 48.01
CA GLY A 166 -23.11 -23.00 48.91
C GLY A 166 -23.55 -22.10 50.07
N HIS A 167 -24.85 -22.06 50.33
CA HIS A 167 -25.49 -22.54 51.56
C HIS A 167 -27.00 -22.39 51.46
#